data_AF-A0A6G3S6D1-F1
#
_entry.id   AF-A0A6G3S6D1-F1
#
_cell.length_a   1.000
_cell.length_b   1.000
_cell.length_c   1.000
_cell.angle_alpha   90.00
_cell.angle_beta   90.00
_cell.angle_gamma   90.00
#
_symmetry.space_group_name_H-M   'P 1'
#
loop_
_entity.id
_entity.type
_entity.pdbx_description
1 polymer ?
#
loop_
_entity_poly.entity_id
_entity_poly.type
_entity_poly.pdbx_seq_one_letter_code
_entity_poly.pdbx_strand_id
1 'polypeptide(L)'
;MTTAPADTPSRIEGLLLGIAAGDAAGWPSGRHRAARLPDWTRRLTRELDTFAEQNATTTLPVPIALNQPPEPLRLGPSDDAEWAAFTAHAVLDAYDGLATESDVPPDQRVRSALSLAWNTLADEIAAAAARADEIESARIPLRARISVRAGLGNLAAGLRPPATGHDNPHYFDDAACVRAAVLAVVHPG
;
A
#
# COMPACT_ATOMS: atom_id res chain seq x y z
N MET A 1 -36.22 4.98 4.32
CA MET A 1 -35.61 5.42 5.59
C MET A 1 -34.38 6.22 5.22
N THR A 2 -34.52 7.55 5.15
CA THR A 2 -33.48 8.47 4.70
C THR A 2 -32.58 8.80 5.90
N THR A 3 -31.35 8.30 5.89
CA THR A 3 -30.34 8.62 6.90
C THR A 3 -29.97 10.10 6.79
N ALA A 4 -29.94 10.81 7.91
CA ALA A 4 -29.42 12.18 7.97
C ALA A 4 -27.97 12.22 7.42
N PRO A 5 -27.55 13.33 6.78
CA PRO A 5 -26.19 13.43 6.27
C PRO A 5 -25.19 13.29 7.43
N ALA A 6 -24.24 12.36 7.29
CA ALA A 6 -23.17 12.18 8.25
C ALA A 6 -22.33 13.47 8.38
N ASP A 7 -21.89 13.78 9.61
CA ASP A 7 -20.92 14.83 9.87
C ASP A 7 -19.54 14.46 9.28
N THR A 8 -18.69 15.45 9.03
CA THR A 8 -17.39 15.29 8.37
C THR A 8 -16.51 14.20 8.99
N PRO A 9 -16.36 14.10 10.33
CA PRO A 9 -15.58 13.01 10.94
C PRO A 9 -16.11 11.62 10.57
N SER A 10 -17.44 11.46 10.58
CA SER A 10 -18.08 10.19 10.22
C SER A 10 -17.91 9.85 8.74
N ARG A 11 -17.82 10.86 7.86
CA ARG A 11 -17.50 10.63 6.44
C ARG A 11 -16.05 10.20 6.22
N ILE A 12 -15.10 10.81 6.94
CA ILE A 12 -13.67 10.45 6.85
C ILE A 12 -13.46 9.03 7.39
N GLU A 13 -14.09 8.68 8.52
CA GLU A 13 -14.06 7.32 9.05
C GLU A 13 -14.67 6.33 8.04
N GLY A 14 -15.84 6.65 7.49
CA GLY A 14 -16.49 5.84 6.46
C GLY A 14 -15.64 5.65 5.21
N LEU A 15 -14.88 6.68 4.79
CA LEU A 15 -13.93 6.59 3.68
C LEU A 15 -12.82 5.58 3.97
N LEU A 16 -12.16 5.69 5.13
CA LEU A 16 -11.04 4.81 5.49
C LEU A 16 -11.51 3.36 5.68
N LEU A 17 -12.63 3.16 6.37
CA LEU A 17 -13.25 1.84 6.52
C LEU A 17 -13.71 1.27 5.17
N GLY A 18 -14.23 2.12 4.28
CA GLY A 18 -14.62 1.74 2.93
C GLY A 18 -13.45 1.25 2.09
N ILE A 19 -12.31 1.96 2.12
CA ILE A 19 -11.06 1.52 1.45
C ILE A 19 -10.63 0.16 2.01
N ALA A 20 -10.55 0.02 3.33
CA ALA A 20 -10.11 -1.22 3.97
C ALA A 20 -11.04 -2.40 3.66
N ALA A 21 -12.36 -2.18 3.64
CA ALA A 21 -13.34 -3.20 3.31
C ALA A 21 -13.30 -3.57 1.81
N GLY A 22 -13.14 -2.59 0.92
CA GLY A 22 -13.01 -2.81 -0.52
C GLY A 22 -11.75 -3.60 -0.87
N ASP A 23 -10.60 -3.21 -0.32
CA ASP A 23 -9.34 -3.94 -0.41
C ASP A 23 -9.49 -5.38 0.12
N ALA A 24 -10.07 -5.53 1.31
CA ALA A 24 -10.32 -6.83 1.92
C ALA A 24 -11.16 -7.78 1.07
N ALA A 25 -12.16 -7.25 0.35
CA ALA A 25 -13.02 -8.01 -0.53
C ALA A 25 -12.39 -8.25 -1.92
N GLY A 26 -11.33 -7.52 -2.26
CA GLY A 26 -10.62 -7.63 -3.52
C GLY A 26 -9.91 -8.97 -3.69
N TRP A 27 -9.93 -9.49 -4.91
CA TRP A 27 -9.20 -10.71 -5.30
C TRP A 27 -7.69 -10.68 -4.95
N PRO A 28 -6.97 -9.53 -5.04
CA PRO A 28 -5.56 -9.47 -4.65
C PRO A 28 -5.31 -9.69 -3.16
N SER A 29 -6.24 -9.31 -2.26
CA SER A 29 -6.00 -9.32 -0.82
C SER A 29 -5.62 -10.71 -0.29
N GLY A 30 -6.31 -11.77 -0.74
CA GLY A 30 -5.97 -13.14 -0.37
C GLY A 30 -4.52 -13.50 -0.72
N ARG A 31 -4.03 -13.08 -1.89
CA ARG A 31 -2.63 -13.29 -2.31
C ARG A 31 -1.66 -12.47 -1.48
N HIS A 32 -1.97 -11.21 -1.22
CA HIS A 32 -1.12 -10.33 -0.40
C HIS A 32 -1.00 -10.84 1.03
N ARG A 33 -2.11 -11.29 1.62
CA ARG A 33 -2.15 -11.81 2.99
C ARG A 33 -1.55 -13.20 3.14
N ALA A 34 -1.44 -13.98 2.06
CA ALA A 34 -0.65 -15.22 2.05
C ALA A 34 0.83 -15.00 2.40
N ALA A 35 1.33 -13.76 2.35
CA ALA A 35 2.64 -13.38 2.88
C ALA A 35 2.78 -13.67 4.40
N ARG A 36 1.66 -13.75 5.14
CA ARG A 36 1.63 -14.09 6.56
C ARG A 36 1.65 -15.60 6.84
N LEU A 37 1.60 -16.42 5.80
CA LEU A 37 1.80 -17.86 5.88
C LEU A 37 3.28 -18.20 5.59
N PRO A 38 3.76 -19.40 5.97
CA PRO A 38 5.10 -19.86 5.60
C PRO A 38 5.34 -19.82 4.09
N ASP A 39 6.56 -19.45 3.67
CA ASP A 39 6.90 -19.21 2.26
C ASP A 39 6.62 -20.39 1.32
N TRP A 40 6.71 -21.62 1.83
CA TRP A 40 6.43 -22.82 1.06
C TRP A 40 4.98 -22.89 0.56
N THR A 41 4.01 -22.29 1.26
CA THR A 41 2.60 -22.28 0.81
C THR A 41 2.46 -21.44 -0.45
N ARG A 42 3.17 -20.30 -0.54
CA ARG A 42 3.21 -19.44 -1.72
C ARG A 42 3.96 -20.12 -2.87
N ARG A 43 5.02 -20.87 -2.58
CA ARG A 43 5.71 -21.69 -3.59
C ARG A 43 4.77 -22.75 -4.17
N LEU A 44 4.05 -23.47 -3.31
CA LEU A 44 3.09 -24.49 -3.72
C LEU A 44 1.94 -23.90 -4.58
N THR A 45 1.42 -22.72 -4.24
CA THR A 45 0.41 -22.06 -5.10
C THR A 45 0.93 -21.80 -6.52
N ARG A 46 2.21 -21.43 -6.69
CA ARG A 46 2.82 -21.24 -8.02
C ARG A 46 3.02 -22.57 -8.75
N GLU A 47 3.46 -23.60 -8.03
CA GLU A 47 3.60 -24.95 -8.59
C GLU A 47 2.24 -25.50 -9.08
N LEU A 48 1.16 -25.25 -8.35
CA LEU A 48 -0.21 -25.62 -8.74
C LEU A 48 -0.69 -24.85 -9.98
N ASP A 49 -0.27 -23.60 -10.13
CA ASP A 49 -0.56 -22.77 -11.31
C ASP A 49 0.11 -23.31 -12.56
N THR A 50 1.41 -23.60 -12.47
CA THR A 50 2.15 -24.29 -13.53
C THR A 50 1.55 -25.66 -13.85
N PHE A 51 1.16 -26.43 -12.83
CA PHE A 51 0.49 -27.71 -13.03
C PHE A 51 -0.82 -27.54 -13.80
N ALA A 52 -1.66 -26.57 -13.41
CA ALA A 52 -2.95 -26.35 -14.05
C ALA A 52 -2.80 -25.99 -15.55
N GLU A 53 -1.83 -25.12 -15.85
CA GLU A 53 -1.47 -24.74 -17.23
C GLU A 53 -1.01 -25.94 -18.06
N GLN A 54 -0.10 -26.77 -17.51
CA GLN A 54 0.48 -27.91 -18.23
C GLN A 54 -0.47 -29.09 -18.41
N ASN A 55 -1.48 -29.21 -17.55
CA ASN A 55 -2.38 -30.37 -17.51
C ASN A 55 -3.81 -30.03 -17.97
N ALA A 56 -4.01 -28.92 -18.68
CA ALA A 56 -5.31 -28.47 -19.17
C ALA A 56 -6.40 -28.45 -18.08
N THR A 57 -6.02 -28.09 -16.84
CA THR A 57 -6.93 -28.05 -15.70
C THR A 57 -7.47 -26.63 -15.55
N THR A 58 -8.79 -26.49 -15.44
CA THR A 58 -9.48 -25.18 -15.36
C THR A 58 -9.56 -24.60 -13.95
N THR A 59 -9.05 -25.31 -12.94
CA THR A 59 -9.04 -24.84 -11.55
C THR A 59 -8.07 -23.68 -11.40
N LEU A 60 -8.54 -22.53 -10.94
CA LEU A 60 -7.69 -21.38 -10.61
C LEU A 60 -7.05 -21.60 -9.23
N PRO A 61 -5.73 -21.75 -9.13
CA PRO A 61 -5.07 -21.88 -7.84
C PRO A 61 -5.24 -20.59 -7.04
N VAL A 62 -5.81 -20.76 -5.85
CA VAL A 62 -5.91 -19.72 -4.84
C VAL A 62 -4.88 -19.96 -3.74
N PRO A 63 -4.53 -18.94 -2.94
CA PRO A 63 -3.72 -19.13 -1.75
C PRO A 63 -4.29 -20.24 -0.86
N ILE A 64 -3.41 -21.13 -0.40
CA ILE A 64 -3.78 -22.26 0.46
C ILE A 64 -3.00 -22.21 1.77
N ALA A 65 -3.66 -22.59 2.86
CA ALA A 65 -3.01 -22.70 4.16
C ALA A 65 -2.33 -24.08 4.33
N LEU A 66 -2.90 -25.15 3.78
CA LEU A 66 -2.48 -26.56 3.89
C LEU A 66 -1.78 -26.92 5.22
N ASN A 67 -2.54 -27.49 6.16
CA ASN A 67 -2.05 -27.84 7.51
C ASN A 67 -1.51 -26.64 8.33
N GLN A 68 -1.76 -25.41 7.90
CA GLN A 68 -1.52 -24.19 8.66
C GLN A 68 -2.84 -23.56 9.12
N PRO A 69 -2.82 -22.73 10.18
CA PRO A 69 -3.98 -21.95 10.58
C PRO A 69 -4.46 -21.04 9.42
N PRO A 70 -5.76 -21.04 9.06
CA PRO A 70 -6.27 -20.32 7.89
C PRO A 70 -6.54 -18.84 8.15
N GLU A 71 -6.32 -18.33 9.36
CA GLU A 71 -6.57 -16.94 9.77
C GLU A 71 -5.96 -15.91 8.80
N PRO A 72 -4.72 -16.08 8.27
CA PRO A 72 -4.18 -15.20 7.25
C PRO A 72 -5.03 -15.07 5.99
N LEU A 73 -5.77 -16.12 5.60
CA LEU A 73 -6.56 -16.15 4.36
C LEU A 73 -8.01 -15.71 4.55
N ARG A 74 -8.45 -15.42 5.79
CA ARG A 74 -9.75 -14.78 6.03
C ARG A 74 -9.77 -13.39 5.39
N LEU A 75 -10.97 -12.89 5.07
CA LEU A 75 -11.14 -11.52 4.58
C LEU A 75 -10.46 -10.51 5.51
N GLY A 76 -9.90 -9.47 4.90
CA GLY A 76 -9.40 -8.30 5.59
C GLY A 76 -8.31 -7.59 4.79
N PRO A 77 -7.92 -6.40 5.24
CA PRO A 77 -7.16 -5.44 4.44
C PRO A 77 -5.77 -5.96 4.04
N SER A 78 -5.25 -5.39 2.96
CA SER A 78 -3.96 -5.67 2.37
C SER A 78 -3.18 -4.36 2.09
N ASP A 79 -2.41 -4.30 1.02
CA ASP A 79 -1.50 -3.19 0.72
C ASP A 79 -2.24 -1.86 0.48
N ASP A 80 -3.39 -1.87 -0.18
CA ASP A 80 -4.16 -0.65 -0.45
C ASP A 80 -4.57 0.06 0.85
N ALA A 81 -5.04 -0.69 1.85
CA ALA A 81 -5.31 -0.16 3.18
C ALA A 81 -4.04 0.31 3.91
N GLU A 82 -2.93 -0.42 3.78
CA GLU A 82 -1.63 -0.02 4.34
C GLU A 82 -1.17 1.33 3.77
N TRP A 83 -1.30 1.54 2.45
CA TRP A 83 -0.91 2.78 1.78
C TRP A 83 -1.87 3.95 2.05
N ALA A 84 -3.16 3.67 2.22
CA ALA A 84 -4.12 4.67 2.69
C ALA A 84 -3.79 5.12 4.13
N ALA A 85 -3.51 4.17 5.03
CA ALA A 85 -3.12 4.48 6.41
C ALA A 85 -1.79 5.25 6.47
N PHE A 86 -0.79 4.84 5.69
CA PHE A 86 0.48 5.58 5.56
C PHE A 86 0.25 7.05 5.16
N THR A 87 -0.64 7.29 4.20
CA THR A 87 -0.99 8.65 3.75
C THR A 87 -1.74 9.43 4.83
N ALA A 88 -2.67 8.79 5.53
CA ALA A 88 -3.41 9.40 6.62
C ALA A 88 -2.49 9.81 7.78
N HIS A 89 -1.52 8.97 8.14
CA HIS A 89 -0.50 9.30 9.14
C HIS A 89 0.34 10.52 8.73
N ALA A 90 0.83 10.57 7.49
CA ALA A 90 1.57 11.74 7.01
C ALA A 90 0.73 13.02 7.01
N VAL A 91 -0.59 12.91 6.75
CA VAL A 91 -1.51 14.03 6.89
C VAL A 91 -1.62 14.45 8.35
N LEU A 92 -1.84 13.52 9.29
CA LEU A 92 -1.91 13.83 10.73
C LEU A 92 -0.62 14.48 11.23
N ASP A 93 0.55 14.01 10.82
CA ASP A 93 1.85 14.60 11.16
C ASP A 93 1.96 16.07 10.71
N ALA A 94 1.31 16.45 9.60
CA ALA A 94 1.26 17.83 9.13
C ALA A 94 0.45 18.77 10.05
N TYR A 95 -0.38 18.20 10.95
CA TYR A 95 -1.22 18.89 11.91
C TYR A 95 -0.83 18.63 13.38
N ASP A 96 -0.04 17.59 13.68
CA ASP A 96 0.46 17.26 15.03
C ASP A 96 1.61 18.17 15.51
N GLY A 97 2.10 19.07 14.66
CA GLY A 97 2.97 20.17 15.09
C GLY A 97 2.21 21.13 16.00
N LEU A 98 2.65 21.27 17.26
CA LEU A 98 2.20 22.22 18.30
C LEU A 98 2.09 23.72 17.89
N ALA A 99 2.27 24.05 16.61
CA ALA A 99 2.10 25.38 16.07
C ALA A 99 0.67 25.55 15.54
N THR A 100 -0.26 25.83 16.46
CA THR A 100 -1.49 26.58 16.16
C THR A 100 -1.23 27.94 15.47
N GLU A 101 0.05 28.36 15.38
CA GLU A 101 0.55 29.57 14.71
C GLU A 101 1.70 29.23 13.74
N SER A 102 1.44 28.43 12.70
CA SER A 102 2.38 28.28 11.58
C SER A 102 1.98 29.20 10.43
N ASP A 103 2.88 30.10 10.03
CA ASP A 103 2.72 30.94 8.83
C ASP A 103 2.74 30.13 7.51
N VAL A 104 3.10 28.84 7.59
CA VAL A 104 3.15 27.96 6.41
C VAL A 104 1.72 27.55 6.04
N PRO A 105 1.27 27.73 4.79
CA PRO A 105 -0.07 27.32 4.36
C PRO A 105 -0.32 25.82 4.59
N PRO A 106 -1.56 25.39 4.94
CA PRO A 106 -1.90 23.99 5.20
C PRO A 106 -1.47 23.04 4.08
N ASP A 107 -1.73 23.40 2.83
CA ASP A 107 -1.32 22.65 1.65
C ASP A 107 0.20 22.41 1.59
N GLN A 108 0.98 23.42 1.96
CA GLN A 108 2.44 23.31 1.97
C GLN A 108 2.90 22.38 3.10
N ARG A 109 2.27 22.45 4.28
CA ARG A 109 2.56 21.53 5.39
C ARG A 109 2.28 20.08 5.02
N VAL A 110 1.12 19.81 4.43
CA VAL A 110 0.74 18.45 3.97
C VAL A 110 1.75 17.94 2.91
N ARG A 111 2.10 18.76 1.91
CA ARG A 111 3.10 18.37 0.90
C ARG A 111 4.48 18.10 1.51
N SER A 112 4.90 18.90 2.48
CA SER A 112 6.17 18.70 3.20
C SER A 112 6.16 17.43 4.04
N ALA A 113 5.08 17.15 4.77
CA ALA A 113 4.94 15.93 5.57
C ALA A 113 4.91 14.67 4.69
N LEU A 114 4.17 14.70 3.57
CA LEU A 114 4.18 13.61 2.59
C LEU A 114 5.58 13.40 2.01
N SER A 115 6.26 14.48 1.63
CA SER A 115 7.62 14.40 1.09
C SER A 115 8.58 13.80 2.11
N LEU A 116 8.49 14.21 3.38
CA LEU A 116 9.28 13.65 4.47
C LEU A 116 9.00 12.15 4.63
N ALA A 117 7.73 11.76 4.79
CA ALA A 117 7.35 10.36 4.99
C ALA A 117 7.84 9.45 3.84
N TRP A 118 7.72 9.90 2.58
CA TRP A 118 8.19 9.14 1.42
C TRP A 118 9.71 9.01 1.36
N ASN A 119 10.46 10.08 1.64
CA ASN A 119 11.92 10.00 1.66
C ASN A 119 12.43 9.15 2.82
N THR A 120 11.83 9.28 4.01
CA THR A 120 12.15 8.42 5.15
C THR A 120 11.91 6.95 4.84
N LEU A 121 10.77 6.60 4.24
CA LEU A 121 10.50 5.23 3.83
C LEU A 121 11.48 4.75 2.75
N ALA A 122 11.84 5.59 1.78
CA ALA A 122 12.83 5.25 0.75
C ALA A 122 14.20 4.94 1.38
N ASP A 123 14.65 5.76 2.32
CA ASP A 123 15.91 5.59 3.05
C ASP A 123 15.91 4.31 3.90
N GLU A 124 14.81 4.03 4.61
CA GLU A 124 14.64 2.79 5.39
C GLU A 124 14.75 1.54 4.52
N ILE A 125 14.13 1.58 3.34
CA ILE A 125 14.16 0.47 2.36
C ILE A 125 15.57 0.29 1.80
N ALA A 126 16.24 1.38 1.42
CA ALA A 126 17.61 1.34 0.92
C ALA A 126 18.56 0.79 1.99
N ALA A 127 18.41 1.23 3.24
CA ALA A 127 19.19 0.74 4.37
C ALA A 127 18.88 -0.73 4.73
N ALA A 128 17.65 -1.20 4.52
CA ALA A 128 17.30 -2.61 4.68
C ALA A 128 17.95 -3.47 3.59
N ALA A 129 17.93 -3.02 2.34
CA ALA A 129 18.56 -3.70 1.22
C ALA A 129 20.09 -3.77 1.37
N ALA A 130 20.73 -2.67 1.78
CA ALA A 130 22.18 -2.62 1.98
C ALA A 130 22.73 -3.52 3.10
N ARG A 131 21.86 -3.92 4.05
CA ARG A 131 22.22 -4.83 5.16
C ARG A 131 21.98 -6.30 4.85
N ALA A 132 21.27 -6.61 3.77
CA ALA A 132 20.90 -7.98 3.44
C ALA A 132 22.02 -8.66 2.63
N ASP A 133 22.30 -9.93 2.91
CA ASP A 133 23.30 -10.71 2.16
C ASP A 133 22.87 -10.89 0.69
N GLU A 134 21.56 -11.04 0.47
CA GLU A 134 20.90 -11.02 -0.84
C GLU A 134 19.77 -9.99 -0.81
N ILE A 135 19.59 -9.20 -1.87
CA ILE A 135 18.57 -8.13 -1.94
C ILE A 135 17.16 -8.69 -1.69
N GLU A 136 16.89 -9.88 -2.21
CA GLU A 136 15.62 -10.62 -2.09
C GLU A 136 15.31 -11.03 -0.64
N SER A 137 16.32 -11.11 0.22
CA SER A 137 16.18 -11.45 1.64
C SER A 137 15.92 -10.22 2.53
N ALA A 138 16.00 -9.02 1.97
CA ALA A 138 15.80 -7.78 2.71
C ALA A 138 14.40 -7.73 3.35
N ARG A 139 14.36 -7.46 4.66
CA ARG A 139 13.11 -7.27 5.40
C ARG A 139 12.62 -5.85 5.20
N ILE A 140 11.71 -5.70 4.25
CA ILE A 140 11.15 -4.40 3.86
C ILE A 140 9.95 -4.04 4.76
N PRO A 141 9.86 -2.79 5.28
CA PRO A 141 8.82 -2.38 6.23
C PRO A 141 7.40 -2.37 5.65
N LEU A 142 7.24 -2.16 4.34
CA LEU A 142 5.93 -2.12 3.69
C LEU A 142 5.91 -2.89 2.37
N ARG A 143 4.80 -3.58 2.12
CA ARG A 143 4.50 -4.15 0.81
C ARG A 143 4.12 -3.03 -0.14
N ALA A 144 4.48 -3.19 -1.39
CA ALA A 144 4.27 -2.17 -2.40
C ALA A 144 4.04 -2.81 -3.75
N ARG A 145 3.17 -2.19 -4.55
CA ARG A 145 3.07 -2.47 -5.97
C ARG A 145 4.38 -2.10 -6.68
N ILE A 146 4.62 -2.68 -7.85
CA ILE A 146 5.90 -2.52 -8.56
C ILE A 146 6.21 -1.04 -8.85
N SER A 147 5.21 -0.25 -9.26
CA SER A 147 5.36 1.19 -9.51
C SER A 147 5.84 1.95 -8.27
N VAL A 148 5.31 1.60 -7.09
CA VAL A 148 5.62 2.25 -5.82
C VAL A 148 7.00 1.85 -5.35
N ARG A 149 7.37 0.57 -5.49
CA ARG A 149 8.73 0.09 -5.21
C ARG A 149 9.76 0.79 -6.10
N ALA A 150 9.47 0.91 -7.41
CA ALA A 150 10.33 1.64 -8.33
C ALA A 150 10.44 3.12 -7.96
N GLY A 151 9.33 3.76 -7.60
CA GLY A 151 9.30 5.15 -7.12
C GLY A 151 10.16 5.38 -5.88
N LEU A 152 10.08 4.50 -4.88
CA LEU A 152 10.91 4.56 -3.67
C LEU A 152 12.40 4.35 -3.97
N GLY A 153 12.72 3.42 -4.89
CA GLY A 153 14.10 3.22 -5.35
C GLY A 153 14.67 4.47 -6.03
N ASN A 154 13.87 5.15 -6.87
CA ASN A 154 14.24 6.41 -7.49
C ASN A 154 14.48 7.51 -6.45
N LEU A 155 13.60 7.64 -5.45
CA LEU A 155 13.77 8.61 -4.36
C LEU A 155 15.06 8.37 -3.58
N ALA A 156 15.35 7.12 -3.21
CA ALA A 156 16.60 6.76 -2.52
C ALA A 156 17.86 7.05 -3.36
N ALA A 157 17.75 7.02 -4.69
CA ALA A 157 18.82 7.42 -5.62
C ALA A 157 18.91 8.94 -5.84
N GLY A 158 18.10 9.75 -5.14
CA GLY A 158 18.04 11.21 -5.29
C GLY A 158 17.33 11.68 -6.57
N LEU A 159 16.63 10.78 -7.26
CA LEU A 159 15.87 11.12 -8.46
C LEU A 159 14.52 11.73 -8.06
N ARG A 160 14.12 12.76 -8.81
CA ARG A 160 12.77 13.34 -8.70
C ARG A 160 11.76 12.47 -9.45
N PRO A 161 10.44 12.60 -9.14
CA PRO A 161 9.41 11.86 -9.86
C PRO A 161 9.65 11.93 -11.39
N PRO A 162 9.75 10.77 -12.06
CA PRO A 162 10.14 10.72 -13.46
C PRO A 162 9.09 11.34 -14.38
N ALA A 163 9.46 11.55 -15.64
CA ALA A 163 8.47 11.82 -16.66
C ALA A 163 7.50 10.63 -16.72
N THR A 164 6.22 10.95 -16.58
CA THR A 164 5.11 10.01 -16.65
C THR A 164 5.21 9.11 -17.89
N GLY A 165 5.41 7.80 -17.71
CA GLY A 165 5.42 6.80 -18.79
C GLY A 165 6.77 6.13 -19.04
N HIS A 166 7.77 6.90 -19.49
CA HIS A 166 9.01 6.32 -20.04
C HIS A 166 9.89 5.67 -18.97
N ASP A 167 10.00 6.29 -17.79
CA ASP A 167 10.94 5.81 -16.75
C ASP A 167 10.25 5.01 -15.63
N ASN A 168 8.97 4.67 -15.79
CA ASN A 168 8.25 3.78 -14.88
C ASN A 168 7.45 2.74 -15.68
N PRO A 169 7.89 1.46 -15.74
CA PRO A 169 7.23 0.43 -16.54
C PRO A 169 5.79 0.12 -16.08
N HIS A 170 5.42 0.53 -14.87
CA HIS A 170 4.06 0.43 -14.34
C HIS A 170 3.40 1.80 -14.17
N TYR A 171 3.66 2.73 -15.10
CA TYR A 171 3.10 4.08 -15.06
C TYR A 171 1.56 4.14 -15.05
N PHE A 172 0.89 3.17 -15.70
CA PHE A 172 -0.59 3.09 -15.77
C PHE A 172 -1.20 2.21 -14.68
N ASP A 173 -0.72 2.31 -13.45
CA ASP A 173 -1.35 1.65 -12.33
C ASP A 173 -2.22 2.59 -11.48
N ASP A 174 -3.03 1.99 -10.61
CA ASP A 174 -3.98 2.66 -9.74
C ASP A 174 -3.45 2.79 -8.29
N ALA A 175 -2.15 2.59 -8.05
CA ALA A 175 -1.55 2.63 -6.71
C ALA A 175 -1.66 4.00 -6.02
N ALA A 176 -1.89 5.05 -6.81
CA ALA A 176 -2.10 6.41 -6.29
C ALA A 176 -3.56 6.66 -5.85
N CYS A 177 -4.54 5.90 -6.37
CA CYS A 177 -5.96 6.18 -6.18
C CYS A 177 -6.38 6.17 -4.71
N VAL A 178 -5.96 5.15 -3.95
CA VAL A 178 -6.32 5.01 -2.52
C VAL A 178 -5.70 6.12 -1.67
N ARG A 179 -4.49 6.57 -2.02
CA ARG A 179 -3.79 7.68 -1.36
C ARG A 179 -4.43 9.02 -1.72
N ALA A 180 -4.80 9.21 -2.99
CA ALA A 180 -5.51 10.40 -3.45
C ALA A 180 -6.88 10.54 -2.77
N ALA A 181 -7.59 9.43 -2.56
CA ALA A 181 -8.85 9.43 -1.80
C ALA A 181 -8.66 9.97 -0.37
N VAL A 182 -7.58 9.56 0.31
CA VAL A 182 -7.21 10.12 1.62
C VAL A 182 -6.86 11.60 1.51
N LEU A 183 -6.08 12.03 0.52
CA LEU A 183 -5.73 13.45 0.35
C LEU A 183 -6.93 14.35 0.06
N ALA A 184 -7.98 13.82 -0.56
CA ALA A 184 -9.21 14.57 -0.81
C ALA A 184 -9.87 15.08 0.49
N VAL A 185 -9.63 14.43 1.65
CA VAL A 185 -10.20 14.87 2.94
C VAL A 185 -9.64 16.22 3.41
N VAL A 186 -8.42 16.58 2.97
CA VAL A 186 -7.76 17.85 3.29
C VAL A 186 -7.78 18.83 2.11
N HIS A 187 -8.38 18.44 0.98
CA HIS A 187 -8.58 19.29 -0.20
C HIS A 187 -10.03 19.17 -0.72
N PRO A 188 -11.04 19.64 0.04
CA PRO A 188 -12.46 19.44 -0.30
C PRO A 188 -12.96 20.23 -1.51
N GLY A 189 -12.16 21.12 -2.10
CA GLY A 189 -12.53 21.99 -3.22
C GLY A 189 -12.90 23.40 -2.79
#